data_AF-A0A2V8DNU9-F1
#
_entry.id   AF-A0A2V8DNU9-F1
#
_cell.length_a   1.000
_cell.length_b   1.000
_cell.length_c   1.000
_cell.angle_alpha   90.00
_cell.angle_beta   90.00
_cell.angle_gamma   90.00
#
_symmetry.space_group_name_H-M   'P 1'
#
loop_
_entity.id
_entity.type
_entity.pdbx_description
1 polymer ?
#
loop_
_entity_poly.entity_id
_entity_poly.type
_entity_poly.pdbx_seq_one_letter_code
_entity_poly.pdbx_strand_id
1 'polypeptide(L)'
;MSPSDSFKALILEELARQGPGFIGDVDVDLYLAKLGARAEILSDSAEGRCRGFVAFYCNDHATKQAFITQVIVDSRDRRLGIGRALVGCVLDMAKRRGFT
;
A
#
# COMPACT_ATOMS: atom_id res chain seq x y z
N MET A 1 4.19 -2.31 -18.39
CA MET A 1 3.42 -1.86 -17.21
C MET A 1 4.39 -1.16 -16.29
N SER A 2 4.14 0.11 -15.93
CA SER A 2 5.07 0.79 -15.02
C SER A 2 4.96 0.19 -13.61
N PRO A 3 6.00 0.23 -12.77
CA PRO A 3 5.92 -0.25 -11.38
C PRO A 3 4.74 0.36 -10.61
N SER A 4 4.39 1.61 -10.90
CA SER A 4 3.27 2.35 -10.31
C SER A 4 1.87 1.84 -10.70
N ASP A 5 1.74 1.00 -11.71
CA ASP A 5 0.42 0.46 -12.12
C ASP A 5 0.09 -0.85 -11.40
N SER A 6 1.12 -1.56 -10.90
CA SER A 6 0.98 -2.93 -10.37
C SER A 6 0.22 -3.01 -9.04
N PHE A 7 0.35 -2.02 -8.16
CA PHE A 7 -0.38 -2.00 -6.89
C PHE A 7 -1.85 -1.59 -7.07
N LYS A 8 -2.15 -0.75 -8.07
CA LYS A 8 -3.53 -0.35 -8.40
C LYS A 8 -4.35 -1.55 -8.84
N ALA A 9 -3.77 -2.42 -9.68
CA ALA A 9 -4.38 -3.69 -10.05
C ALA A 9 -4.74 -4.53 -8.81
N LEU A 10 -3.83 -4.60 -7.83
CA LEU A 10 -4.09 -5.35 -6.59
C LEU A 10 -5.22 -4.75 -5.74
N ILE A 11 -5.36 -3.43 -5.70
CA ILE A 11 -6.50 -2.76 -5.04
C ILE A 11 -7.81 -3.13 -5.73
N LEU A 12 -7.85 -3.08 -7.07
CA LEU A 12 -9.03 -3.40 -7.85
C LEU A 12 -9.45 -4.87 -7.71
N GLU A 13 -8.48 -5.79 -7.72
CA GLU A 13 -8.71 -7.22 -7.46
C GLU A 13 -9.30 -7.44 -6.06
N GLU A 14 -8.74 -6.77 -5.05
CA GLU A 14 -9.23 -6.90 -3.67
C GLU A 14 -10.62 -6.27 -3.48
N LEU A 15 -10.88 -5.15 -4.15
CA LEU A 15 -12.21 -4.51 -4.18
C LEU A 15 -13.24 -5.42 -4.84
N ALA A 16 -12.92 -6.03 -5.98
CA ALA A 16 -13.80 -6.99 -6.65
C ALA A 16 -14.10 -8.20 -5.75
N ARG A 17 -13.14 -8.61 -4.92
CA ARG A 17 -13.26 -9.74 -4.00
C ARG A 17 -14.10 -9.42 -2.75
N GLN A 18 -13.94 -8.23 -2.18
CA GLN A 18 -14.58 -7.83 -0.92
C GLN A 18 -15.87 -7.01 -1.10
N GLY A 19 -16.07 -6.43 -2.28
CA GLY A 19 -17.14 -5.48 -2.55
C GLY A 19 -16.81 -4.06 -2.06
N PRO A 20 -17.73 -3.10 -2.27
CA PRO A 20 -17.50 -1.66 -2.07
C PRO A 20 -17.11 -1.28 -0.63
N GLY A 21 -17.51 -2.07 0.37
CA GLY A 21 -17.13 -1.85 1.77
C GLY A 21 -15.62 -1.90 2.05
N PHE A 22 -14.81 -2.41 1.12
CA PHE A 22 -13.36 -2.49 1.28
C PHE A 22 -12.67 -1.12 1.33
N ILE A 23 -13.10 -0.19 0.47
CA ILE A 23 -12.60 1.20 0.48
C ILE A 23 -13.68 2.19 0.95
N GLY A 24 -14.91 1.73 1.16
CA GLY A 24 -16.07 2.55 1.50
C GLY A 24 -16.76 3.14 0.27
N ASP A 25 -17.73 4.03 0.49
CA ASP A 25 -18.39 4.81 -0.57
C ASP A 25 -17.48 5.94 -1.05
N VAL A 26 -16.37 5.57 -1.67
CA VAL A 26 -15.44 6.50 -2.32
C VAL A 26 -15.30 6.14 -3.79
N ASP A 27 -15.17 7.17 -4.62
CA ASP A 27 -14.81 7.00 -6.02
C ASP A 27 -13.42 6.35 -6.11
N VAL A 28 -13.38 5.16 -6.70
CA VAL A 28 -12.19 4.32 -6.81
C VAL A 28 -11.08 5.03 -7.58
N ASP A 29 -11.41 5.73 -8.67
CA ASP A 29 -10.43 6.39 -9.52
C ASP A 29 -9.81 7.59 -8.80
N LEU A 30 -10.63 8.38 -8.09
CA LEU A 30 -10.12 9.46 -7.24
C LEU A 30 -9.25 8.93 -6.10
N TYR A 31 -9.62 7.79 -5.51
CA TYR A 31 -8.82 7.13 -4.49
C TYR A 31 -7.45 6.69 -5.02
N LEU A 32 -7.42 5.99 -6.16
CA LEU A 32 -6.18 5.54 -6.81
C LEU A 32 -5.30 6.71 -7.25
N ALA A 33 -5.90 7.79 -7.77
CA ALA A 33 -5.18 9.01 -8.13
C ALA A 33 -4.55 9.68 -6.90
N LYS A 34 -5.28 9.76 -5.78
CA LYS A 34 -4.75 10.32 -4.53
C LYS A 34 -3.58 9.50 -4.00
N LEU A 35 -3.68 8.18 -3.99
CA LEU A 35 -2.57 7.31 -3.58
C LEU A 35 -1.36 7.51 -4.48
N GLY A 36 -1.53 7.45 -5.80
CA GLY A 36 -0.42 7.62 -6.74
C GLY A 36 0.26 9.00 -6.67
N ALA A 37 -0.47 10.05 -6.32
CA ALA A 37 0.06 11.41 -6.26
C ALA A 37 0.72 11.77 -4.91
N ARG A 38 0.30 11.13 -3.81
CA ARG A 38 0.67 11.58 -2.45
C ARG A 38 1.29 10.52 -1.57
N ALA A 39 0.96 9.24 -1.79
CA ALA A 39 1.47 8.16 -0.95
C ALA A 39 2.83 7.70 -1.45
N GLU A 40 3.71 7.32 -0.52
CA GLU A 40 4.83 6.46 -0.83
C GLU A 40 4.34 5.01 -0.88
N ILE A 41 4.77 4.28 -1.91
CA ILE A 41 4.38 2.89 -2.13
C ILE A 41 5.60 2.00 -2.04
N LEU A 42 5.57 1.02 -1.13
CA LEU A 42 6.52 -0.08 -1.09
C LEU A 42 5.79 -1.37 -1.49
N SER A 43 6.30 -2.10 -2.49
CA SER A 43 5.69 -3.35 -2.97
C SER A 43 6.66 -4.53 -2.95
N ASP A 44 6.11 -5.71 -2.67
CA ASP A 44 6.74 -7.00 -2.96
C ASP A 44 6.25 -7.48 -4.32
N SER A 45 7.16 -7.85 -5.21
CA SER A 45 6.82 -8.36 -6.54
C SER A 45 7.62 -9.61 -6.85
N ALA A 46 6.96 -10.62 -7.41
CA ALA A 46 7.63 -11.78 -7.99
C ALA A 46 6.96 -12.15 -9.31
N GLU A 47 7.76 -12.66 -10.26
CA GLU A 47 7.26 -13.12 -11.57
C GLU A 47 6.42 -12.07 -12.32
N GLY A 48 6.78 -10.79 -12.17
CA GLY A 48 6.09 -9.67 -12.82
C GLY A 48 4.74 -9.27 -12.18
N ARG A 49 4.37 -9.88 -11.05
CA ARG A 49 3.13 -9.58 -10.30
C ARG A 49 3.44 -8.93 -8.95
N CYS A 50 2.64 -7.93 -8.57
CA CYS A 50 2.62 -7.37 -7.22
C CYS A 50 1.94 -8.37 -6.26
N ARG A 51 2.71 -8.93 -5.31
CA ARG A 51 2.23 -9.89 -4.31
C ARG A 51 1.68 -9.21 -3.07
N GLY A 52 2.11 -7.97 -2.84
CA GLY A 52 1.58 -7.12 -1.79
C GLY A 52 2.22 -5.75 -1.82
N PHE A 53 1.57 -4.77 -1.20
CA PHE A 53 2.11 -3.43 -1.04
C PHE A 53 1.69 -2.81 0.28
N VAL A 54 2.42 -1.76 0.66
CA VAL A 54 2.07 -0.83 1.72
C VAL A 54 2.10 0.58 1.15
N ALA A 55 0.99 1.31 1.31
CA ALA A 55 0.91 2.73 1.05
C ALA A 55 1.06 3.49 2.38
N PHE A 56 1.97 4.45 2.42
CA PHE A 56 2.27 5.20 3.65
C PHE A 56 2.64 6.66 3.37
N TYR A 57 2.64 7.46 4.42
CA TYR A 57 2.99 8.88 4.38
C TYR A 57 3.96 9.20 5.51
N CYS A 58 5.03 9.90 5.17
CA CYS A 58 5.94 10.58 6.10
C CYS A 58 5.91 12.09 5.80
N ASN A 59 4.72 12.69 5.81
CA ASN A 59 4.51 14.07 5.34
C ASN A 59 4.12 15.05 6.46
N ASP A 60 3.82 14.58 7.67
CA ASP A 60 3.65 15.47 8.82
C ASP A 60 5.01 15.73 9.48
N HIS A 61 5.67 16.80 9.04
CA HIS A 61 6.97 17.18 9.58
C HIS A 61 6.89 17.85 10.96
N ALA A 62 5.70 18.24 11.42
CA ALA A 62 5.51 18.85 12.73
C ALA A 62 5.44 17.78 13.82
N THR A 63 4.59 16.76 13.63
CA THR A 63 4.44 15.66 14.60
C THR A 63 5.41 14.51 14.38
N LYS A 64 5.99 14.42 13.17
CA LYS A 64 6.84 13.29 12.74
C LYS A 64 6.15 11.93 12.84
N GLN A 65 4.82 11.90 12.73
CA GLN A 65 4.08 10.63 12.70
C GLN A 65 4.03 10.09 11.28
N ALA A 66 4.43 8.82 11.12
CA ALA A 66 4.19 8.10 9.88
C ALA A 66 2.76 7.53 9.89
N PHE A 67 2.09 7.56 8.74
CA PHE A 67 0.76 6.99 8.59
C PHE A 67 0.74 5.91 7.52
N ILE A 68 0.50 4.66 7.90
CA ILE A 68 0.23 3.57 6.98
C ILE A 68 -1.26 3.61 6.64
N THR A 69 -1.59 3.98 5.41
CA THR A 69 -2.99 4.12 4.99
C THR A 69 -3.58 2.81 4.49
N GLN A 70 -2.76 1.92 3.94
CA GLN A 70 -3.25 0.68 3.36
C GLN A 70 -2.14 -0.37 3.27
N VAL A 71 -2.52 -1.61 3.55
CA VAL A 71 -1.69 -2.81 3.36
C VAL A 71 -2.54 -3.86 2.67
N ILE A 72 -2.10 -4.34 1.52
CA ILE A 72 -2.77 -5.43 0.80
C ILE A 72 -1.75 -6.51 0.47
N VAL A 73 -2.14 -7.76 0.70
CA VAL A 73 -1.42 -8.94 0.21
C VAL A 73 -2.37 -9.72 -0.68
N ASP A 74 -1.90 -10.05 -1.88
CA ASP A 74 -2.62 -10.88 -2.84
C ASP A 74 -3.13 -12.14 -2.16
N SER A 75 -4.39 -12.48 -2.42
CA SER A 75 -5.05 -13.65 -1.84
C SER A 75 -4.25 -14.94 -2.00
N ARG A 76 -3.48 -15.08 -3.09
CA ARG A 76 -2.63 -16.24 -3.41
C ARG A 76 -1.38 -16.35 -2.53
N ASP A 77 -0.93 -15.24 -1.94
CA ASP A 77 0.33 -15.15 -1.18
C ASP A 77 0.12 -14.83 0.31
N ARG A 78 -1.12 -14.91 0.79
CA ARG A 78 -1.42 -14.70 2.21
C ARG A 78 -0.76 -15.78 3.07
N ARG A 79 -0.52 -15.42 4.34
CA ARG A 79 0.13 -16.30 5.34
C ARG A 79 1.60 -16.66 5.06
N LEU A 80 2.23 -16.03 4.06
CA LEU A 80 3.67 -16.17 3.77
C LEU A 80 4.55 -15.12 4.47
N GLY A 81 3.97 -14.25 5.32
CA GLY A 81 4.71 -13.20 6.04
C GLY A 81 4.97 -11.92 5.26
N ILE A 82 4.51 -11.80 4.01
CA ILE A 82 4.72 -10.62 3.14
C ILE A 82 4.26 -9.32 3.79
N GLY A 83 3.02 -9.28 4.31
CA GLY A 83 2.50 -8.08 4.96
C GLY A 83 3.33 -7.63 6.16
N ARG A 84 3.81 -8.58 6.97
CA ARG A 84 4.71 -8.31 8.10
C ARG A 84 6.04 -7.73 7.63
N ALA A 85 6.62 -8.31 6.57
CA ALA A 85 7.88 -7.84 6.01
C ALA A 85 7.76 -6.41 5.47
N LEU A 86 6.71 -6.13 4.68
CA LEU A 86 6.47 -4.80 4.11
C LEU A 86 6.25 -3.74 5.20
N VAL A 87 5.40 -4.02 6.20
CA VAL A 87 5.19 -3.10 7.33
C VAL A 87 6.49 -2.89 8.10
N GLY A 88 7.26 -3.95 8.37
CA GLY A 88 8.58 -3.83 9.00
C GLY A 88 9.53 -2.90 8.25
N CYS A 89 9.62 -3.05 6.92
CA CYS A 89 10.41 -2.17 6.08
C CYS A 89 9.94 -0.71 6.15
N VAL A 90 8.63 -0.45 6.10
CA VAL A 90 8.09 0.91 6.21
C VAL A 90 8.40 1.53 7.58
N LEU A 91 8.28 0.77 8.67
CA LEU A 91 8.62 1.25 10.01
C LEU A 91 10.12 1.60 10.11
N ASP A 92 10.99 0.77 9.54
CA ASP A 92 12.43 1.06 9.52
C ASP A 92 12.77 2.28 8.64
N MET A 93 12.09 2.45 7.51
CA MET A 93 12.23 3.64 6.65
C MET A 93 11.77 4.91 7.38
N ALA A 94 10.61 4.86 8.02
CA ALA A 94 10.07 5.97 8.81
C ALA A 94 11.05 6.39 9.92
N LYS A 95 11.52 5.41 10.73
CA LYS A 95 12.50 5.65 11.79
C LYS A 95 13.78 6.29 11.28
N ARG A 96 14.36 5.80 10.18
CA ARG A 96 15.57 6.38 9.58
C ARG A 96 15.38 7.82 9.11
N ARG A 97 14.14 8.21 8.78
CA ARG A 97 13.76 9.57 8.38
C ARG A 97 13.32 10.45 9.56
N GLY A 98 13.40 9.93 10.79
CA GLY A 98 13.00 10.63 12.01
C GLY A 98 11.49 10.66 12.23
N PHE A 99 10.74 9.73 11.64
CA PHE A 99 9.32 9.53 11.88
C PHE A 99 9.07 8.34 12.82
N THR A 100 7.95 8.34 13.54
CA THR A 100 7.49 7.25 14.42
C THR A 100 6.23 6.59 13.92
#